data_AF-A0A8T3RDF1-F1
#
_entry.id   AF-A0A8T3RDF1-F1
#
_cell.length_a   1.000
_cell.length_b   1.000
_cell.length_c   1.000
_cell.angle_alpha   90.00
_cell.angle_beta   90.00
_cell.angle_gamma   90.00
#
_symmetry.space_group_name_H-M   'P 1'
#
loop_
_entity.id
_entity.type
_entity.pdbx_description
1 polymer ?
#
loop_
_entity_poly.entity_id
_entity_poly.type
_entity_poly.pdbx_seq_one_letter_code
_entity_poly.pdbx_strand_id
1 'polypeptide(L)'
;MTDDNGRSPKSDSDGRGEQDAAPRHLTTRQGHPVYDNQNQRTVGDRGPATLENYHFLEKISHFDRERIPERVVHARGFVAHGYLEAYGTIGDEPASTYTRAKLLQGKGKRTPVVIRFSTVIGGRDSSEAARDPRGFAVKFKTEDGNWDLVGNDLMVFFIRDAIKFPDVIHSLKPDPITFRQDPNRIFDFMSQTPESMHMLTWLFSPRGIPKDYRHMDGAAVNTYKL
;
A
#
# COMPACT_ATOMS: atom_id res chain seq x y z
N MET A 1 -16.01 -8.05 43.87
CA MET A 1 -15.84 -6.59 43.96
C MET A 1 -15.72 -6.07 42.55
N THR A 2 -16.80 -5.47 42.07
CA THR A 2 -16.88 -4.76 40.80
C THR A 2 -16.16 -3.43 40.95
N ASP A 3 -15.18 -3.16 40.09
CA ASP A 3 -14.93 -1.80 39.66
C ASP A 3 -14.97 -1.78 38.13
N ASP A 4 -15.95 -1.01 37.69
CA ASP A 4 -16.45 -0.78 36.36
C ASP A 4 -15.68 0.40 35.78
N ASN A 5 -14.88 0.17 34.74
CA ASN A 5 -14.47 1.22 33.82
C ASN A 5 -13.93 0.60 32.53
N GLY A 6 -14.85 0.28 31.62
CA GLY A 6 -14.61 -0.15 30.25
C GLY A 6 -13.94 0.93 29.39
N ARG A 7 -12.67 1.25 29.69
CA ARG A 7 -11.84 2.11 28.85
C ARG A 7 -10.96 1.24 27.97
N SER A 8 -11.33 1.11 26.70
CA SER A 8 -10.46 0.52 25.68
C SER A 8 -9.09 1.21 25.70
N PRO A 9 -7.97 0.47 25.56
CA PRO A 9 -6.66 1.10 25.44
C PRO A 9 -6.69 1.97 24.19
N LYS A 10 -6.42 3.27 24.38
CA LYS A 10 -6.28 4.25 23.30
C LYS A 10 -5.31 3.66 22.27
N SER A 11 -5.71 3.65 21.01
CA SER A 11 -4.76 3.45 19.92
C SER A 11 -3.63 4.45 20.10
N ASP A 12 -2.39 4.00 20.17
CA ASP A 12 -1.22 4.85 20.00
C ASP A 12 -1.33 5.51 18.63
N SER A 13 -1.98 6.67 18.61
CA SER A 13 -1.94 7.60 17.51
C SER A 13 -0.48 8.00 17.35
N ASP A 14 0.10 7.70 16.19
CA ASP A 14 1.35 8.33 15.75
C ASP A 14 1.28 9.81 16.14
N GLY A 15 2.20 10.25 17.01
CA GLY A 15 2.22 11.57 17.65
C GLY A 15 2.44 12.75 16.70
N ARG A 16 1.65 12.86 15.64
CA ARG A 16 1.47 14.08 14.88
C ARG A 16 0.39 14.87 15.61
N GLY A 17 0.87 15.74 16.50
CA GLY A 17 0.07 16.51 17.43
C GLY A 17 -1.21 17.05 16.83
N GLU A 18 -2.30 16.81 17.56
CA GLU A 18 -3.47 17.67 17.57
C GLU A 18 -2.96 19.08 17.89
N GLN A 19 -2.66 19.87 16.86
CA GLN A 19 -2.20 21.24 17.03
C GLN A 19 -3.34 22.03 17.69
N ASP A 20 -3.07 22.58 18.87
CA ASP A 20 -4.01 23.31 19.71
C ASP A 20 -4.89 24.32 18.98
N ALA A 21 -6.07 24.55 19.56
CA ALA A 21 -7.18 25.39 19.11
C ALA A 21 -6.91 26.92 19.10
N ALA A 22 -5.68 27.35 18.79
CA ALA A 22 -5.40 28.74 18.47
C ALA A 22 -5.87 29.06 17.03
N PRO A 23 -6.26 30.32 16.72
CA PRO A 23 -6.55 30.70 15.34
C PRO A 23 -5.31 30.45 14.47
N ARG A 24 -5.38 29.42 13.62
CA ARG A 24 -4.29 29.07 12.71
C ARG A 24 -4.28 30.08 11.56
N HIS A 25 -3.36 31.05 11.63
CA HIS A 25 -3.03 31.88 10.47
C HIS A 25 -2.30 31.02 9.43
N LEU A 26 -2.58 31.25 8.14
CA LEU A 26 -1.81 30.63 7.06
C LEU A 26 -0.37 31.13 7.16
N THR A 27 0.60 30.21 7.07
CA THR A 27 2.03 30.52 7.20
C THR A 27 2.84 29.85 6.09
N THR A 28 4.03 30.39 5.84
CA THR A 28 5.10 29.70 5.09
C THR A 28 5.69 28.57 5.92
N ARG A 29 6.53 27.73 5.32
CA ARG A 29 7.17 26.61 6.03
C ARG A 29 8.11 27.04 7.16
N GLN A 30 8.61 28.28 7.14
CA GLN A 30 9.43 28.88 8.22
C GLN A 30 8.58 29.63 9.25
N GLY A 31 7.25 29.59 9.14
CA GLY A 31 6.33 30.16 10.11
C GLY A 31 5.98 31.63 9.88
N HIS A 32 6.38 32.24 8.76
CA HIS A 32 5.99 33.63 8.46
C HIS A 32 4.51 33.69 8.07
N PRO A 33 3.71 34.62 8.64
CA PRO A 33 2.31 34.80 8.25
C PRO A 33 2.16 35.12 6.76
N VAL A 34 1.19 34.48 6.12
CA VAL A 34 0.75 34.77 4.75
C VAL A 34 -0.47 35.69 4.81
N TYR A 35 -0.28 36.94 4.39
CA TYR A 35 -1.34 37.95 4.40
C TYR A 35 -2.20 37.94 3.14
N ASP A 36 -1.63 37.56 1.98
CA ASP A 36 -2.34 37.39 0.71
C ASP A 36 -1.90 36.08 0.04
N ASN A 37 -2.86 35.20 -0.24
CA ASN A 37 -2.68 33.92 -0.92
C ASN A 37 -3.42 33.85 -2.26
N GLN A 38 -3.92 34.99 -2.73
CA GLN A 38 -4.64 35.13 -4.00
C GLN A 38 -3.73 35.73 -5.08
N ASN A 39 -2.77 36.58 -4.69
CA ASN A 39 -1.94 37.33 -5.62
C ASN A 39 -0.44 37.09 -5.43
N GLN A 40 0.31 37.32 -6.50
CA GLN A 40 1.77 37.42 -6.48
C GLN A 40 2.20 38.88 -6.24
N ARG A 41 3.40 39.08 -5.67
CA ARG A 41 4.03 40.40 -5.59
C ARG A 41 4.58 40.83 -6.96
N THR A 42 4.04 41.92 -7.49
CA THR A 42 4.38 42.50 -8.80
C THR A 42 4.85 43.94 -8.69
N VAL A 43 5.50 44.46 -9.74
CA VAL A 43 5.82 45.90 -9.86
C VAL A 43 4.56 46.67 -10.30
N GLY A 44 3.70 47.02 -9.34
CA GLY A 44 2.37 47.60 -9.59
C GLY A 44 1.32 46.54 -9.95
N ASP A 45 0.04 46.91 -9.90
CA ASP A 45 -1.10 45.97 -9.98
C ASP A 45 -1.19 45.14 -11.27
N ARG A 46 -0.50 45.57 -12.34
CA ARG A 46 -0.44 44.89 -13.65
C ARG A 46 0.98 44.74 -14.19
N GLY A 47 1.99 44.81 -13.31
CA GLY A 47 3.39 44.68 -13.69
C GLY A 47 3.93 43.25 -13.59
N PRO A 48 5.21 43.04 -13.94
CA PRO A 48 5.85 41.73 -13.83
C PRO A 48 6.00 41.29 -12.37
N ALA A 49 6.01 39.96 -12.16
CA ALA A 49 6.31 39.35 -10.87
C ALA A 49 7.79 39.52 -10.51
N THR A 50 8.07 39.62 -9.21
CA THR A 50 9.43 39.84 -8.69
C THR A 50 10.01 38.55 -8.09
N LEU A 51 11.34 38.38 -8.15
CA LEU A 51 12.02 37.20 -7.57
C LEU A 51 12.08 37.24 -6.04
N GLU A 52 11.87 38.40 -5.42
CA GLU A 52 11.75 38.56 -3.96
C GLU A 52 10.44 37.95 -3.39
N ASN A 53 9.58 37.39 -4.24
CA ASN A 53 8.31 36.78 -3.87
C ASN A 53 8.50 35.40 -3.21
N TYR A 54 9.06 35.41 -2.00
CA TYR A 54 9.44 34.21 -1.25
C TYR A 54 8.29 33.23 -1.05
N HIS A 55 7.11 33.72 -0.63
CA HIS A 55 5.92 32.90 -0.42
C HIS A 55 5.51 32.15 -1.70
N PHE A 56 5.51 32.84 -2.85
CA PHE A 56 5.22 32.21 -4.14
C PHE A 56 6.26 31.15 -4.51
N LEU A 57 7.55 31.48 -4.41
CA LEU A 57 8.63 30.56 -4.76
C LEU A 57 8.59 29.29 -3.91
N GLU A 58 8.37 29.42 -2.61
CA GLU A 58 8.23 28.27 -1.71
C GLU A 58 7.04 27.39 -2.10
N LYS A 59 5.86 28.00 -2.26
CA LYS A 59 4.62 27.28 -2.56
C LYS A 59 4.71 26.50 -3.88
N ILE A 60 5.21 27.13 -4.94
CA ILE A 60 5.40 26.48 -6.25
C ILE A 60 6.51 25.43 -6.18
N SER A 61 7.63 25.72 -5.51
CA SER A 61 8.73 24.76 -5.40
C SER A 61 8.30 23.47 -4.69
N HIS A 62 7.41 23.56 -3.70
CA HIS A 62 6.82 22.39 -3.06
C HIS A 62 5.87 21.64 -4.00
N PHE A 63 4.96 22.35 -4.67
CA PHE A 63 4.02 21.77 -5.63
C PHE A 63 4.74 20.99 -6.74
N ASP A 64 5.76 21.59 -7.35
CA ASP A 64 6.56 20.99 -8.43
C ASP A 64 7.25 19.68 -8.00
N ARG A 65 7.37 19.44 -6.69
CA ARG A 65 8.07 18.29 -6.08
C ARG A 65 7.15 17.34 -5.33
N GLU A 66 5.83 17.48 -5.48
CA GLU A 66 4.87 16.59 -4.80
C GLU A 66 4.93 15.14 -5.27
N ARG A 67 5.34 14.91 -6.53
CA ARG A 67 5.31 13.58 -7.14
C ARG A 67 6.59 12.83 -6.78
N ILE A 68 6.42 11.74 -6.03
CA ILE A 68 7.44 10.70 -5.85
C ILE A 68 7.18 9.53 -6.81
N PRO A 69 8.21 8.74 -7.18
CA PRO A 69 8.01 7.55 -8.00
C PRO A 69 6.98 6.60 -7.37
N GLU A 70 6.10 6.06 -8.21
CA GLU A 70 5.21 4.99 -7.78
C GLU A 70 5.97 3.66 -7.61
N ARG A 71 5.31 2.66 -7.02
CA ARG A 71 5.87 1.30 -6.94
C ARG A 71 5.96 0.72 -8.36
N VAL A 72 7.05 0.03 -8.68
CA VAL A 72 7.25 -0.61 -10.00
C VAL A 72 6.10 -1.56 -10.36
N VAL A 73 5.67 -2.34 -9.37
CA VAL A 73 4.48 -3.18 -9.38
C VAL A 73 3.61 -2.80 -8.18
N HIS A 74 2.33 -3.12 -8.23
CA HIS A 74 1.38 -2.80 -7.17
C HIS A 74 1.25 -1.30 -6.89
N ALA A 75 1.34 -0.45 -7.92
CA ALA A 75 1.23 1.00 -7.79
C ALA A 75 -0.15 1.44 -7.32
N ARG A 76 -1.22 0.95 -7.99
CA ARG A 76 -2.61 1.18 -7.59
C ARG A 76 -2.96 0.33 -6.38
N GLY A 77 -3.39 0.98 -5.30
CA GLY A 77 -3.82 0.28 -4.10
C GLY A 77 -4.33 1.22 -3.02
N PHE A 78 -4.97 0.65 -2.01
CA PHE A 78 -5.52 1.38 -0.87
C PHE A 78 -5.05 0.76 0.45
N VAL A 79 -5.10 1.57 1.52
CA VAL A 79 -4.63 1.18 2.86
C VAL A 79 -5.79 1.23 3.85
N ALA A 80 -5.83 0.25 4.75
CA ALA A 80 -6.72 0.24 5.90
C ALA A 80 -5.94 -0.09 7.19
N HIS A 81 -6.37 0.49 8.30
CA HIS A 81 -5.83 0.20 9.63
C HIS A 81 -6.78 -0.71 10.41
N GLY A 82 -6.22 -1.55 11.27
CA GLY A 82 -7.00 -2.44 12.12
C GLY A 82 -6.13 -3.13 13.15
N TYR A 83 -6.58 -4.29 13.63
CA TYR A 83 -5.80 -5.17 14.49
C TYR A 83 -6.07 -6.64 14.16
N LEU A 84 -5.07 -7.49 14.38
CA LEU A 84 -5.23 -8.94 14.47
C LEU A 84 -5.48 -9.29 15.94
N GLU A 85 -6.52 -10.06 16.23
CA GLU A 85 -6.72 -10.67 17.55
C GLU A 85 -6.40 -12.16 17.49
N ALA A 86 -5.37 -12.59 18.23
CA ALA A 86 -4.92 -13.98 18.21
C ALA A 86 -5.83 -14.89 19.06
N TYR A 87 -6.11 -16.10 18.55
CA TYR A 87 -6.76 -17.14 19.35
C TYR A 87 -5.82 -17.80 20.38
N GLY A 88 -4.50 -17.68 20.19
CA GLY A 88 -3.49 -18.30 21.04
C GLY A 88 -3.16 -19.76 20.71
N THR A 89 -3.83 -20.32 19.70
CA THR A 89 -3.67 -21.72 19.25
C THR A 89 -3.43 -21.80 17.74
N ILE A 90 -2.78 -22.88 17.31
CA ILE A 90 -2.68 -23.30 15.90
C ILE A 90 -3.30 -24.69 15.83
N GLY A 91 -4.46 -24.80 15.18
CA GLY A 91 -5.32 -25.97 15.35
C GLY A 91 -5.78 -26.10 16.79
N ASP A 92 -5.59 -27.28 17.37
CA ASP A 92 -5.99 -27.61 18.75
C ASP A 92 -4.88 -27.40 19.78
N GLU A 93 -3.67 -27.02 19.35
CA GLU A 93 -2.50 -26.88 20.23
C GLU A 93 -2.11 -25.42 20.45
N PRO A 94 -1.44 -25.10 21.57
CA PRO A 94 -0.90 -23.76 21.80
C PRO A 94 0.03 -23.32 20.67
N ALA A 95 -0.09 -22.06 20.23
CA ALA A 95 0.78 -21.52 19.18
C ALA A 95 2.28 -21.58 19.56
N SER A 96 2.59 -21.57 20.85
CA SER A 96 3.93 -21.72 21.42
C SER A 96 4.61 -23.04 21.08
N THR A 97 3.85 -24.08 20.73
CA THR A 97 4.40 -25.37 20.29
C THR A 97 5.12 -25.23 18.95
N TYR A 98 4.64 -24.34 18.08
CA TYR A 98 5.13 -24.21 16.71
C TYR A 98 6.03 -22.99 16.51
N THR A 99 5.83 -21.91 17.27
CA THR A 99 6.57 -20.68 17.03
C THR A 99 6.74 -19.85 18.29
N ARG A 100 7.80 -19.04 18.33
CA ARG A 100 8.04 -18.02 19.35
C ARG A 100 7.44 -16.65 19.03
N ALA A 101 6.80 -16.50 17.86
CA ALA A 101 6.25 -15.23 17.41
C ALA A 101 5.13 -14.76 18.36
N LYS A 102 5.40 -13.71 19.13
CA LYS A 102 4.52 -13.28 20.23
C LYS A 102 3.15 -12.79 19.75
N LEU A 103 3.01 -12.29 18.52
CA LEU A 103 1.74 -11.83 17.95
C LEU A 103 0.68 -12.93 17.82
N LEU A 104 1.10 -14.20 17.80
CA LEU A 104 0.23 -15.38 17.72
C LEU A 104 -0.02 -16.02 19.10
N GLN A 105 0.65 -15.54 20.14
CA GLN A 105 0.58 -16.10 21.49
C GLN A 105 -0.53 -15.45 22.30
N GLY A 106 -1.17 -16.26 23.16
CA GLY A 106 -2.18 -15.79 24.10
C GLY A 106 -3.51 -15.45 23.44
N LYS A 107 -4.61 -15.98 23.98
CA LYS A 107 -5.96 -15.71 23.49
C LYS A 107 -6.34 -14.25 23.74
N GLY A 108 -6.89 -13.58 22.73
CA GLY A 108 -7.36 -12.20 22.81
C GLY A 108 -6.26 -11.14 22.64
N LYS A 109 -5.01 -11.55 22.38
CA LYS A 109 -3.92 -10.60 22.15
C LYS A 109 -4.17 -9.83 20.86
N ARG A 110 -4.22 -8.50 20.95
CA ARG A 110 -4.40 -7.60 19.80
C ARG A 110 -3.06 -7.05 19.32
N THR A 111 -2.77 -7.25 18.05
CA THR A 111 -1.60 -6.71 17.35
C THR A 111 -2.08 -5.68 16.33
N PRO A 112 -1.70 -4.40 16.41
CA PRO A 112 -2.07 -3.40 15.41
C PRO A 112 -1.55 -3.79 14.02
N VAL A 113 -2.39 -3.63 13.01
CA VAL A 113 -2.02 -3.93 11.61
C VAL A 113 -2.33 -2.77 10.68
N VAL A 114 -1.54 -2.70 9.61
CA VAL A 114 -1.83 -1.88 8.44
C VAL A 114 -1.88 -2.81 7.24
N ILE A 115 -3.01 -2.84 6.54
CA ILE A 115 -3.20 -3.66 5.35
C ILE A 115 -3.15 -2.75 4.13
N ARG A 116 -2.44 -3.18 3.09
CA ARG A 116 -2.48 -2.57 1.77
C ARG A 116 -2.93 -3.59 0.74
N PHE A 117 -4.06 -3.31 0.10
CA PHE A 117 -4.51 -4.03 -1.09
C PHE A 117 -4.07 -3.30 -2.35
N SER A 118 -3.94 -4.02 -3.46
CA SER A 118 -3.48 -3.44 -4.72
C SER A 118 -3.85 -4.29 -5.92
N THR A 119 -3.91 -3.71 -7.12
CA THR A 119 -3.67 -4.46 -8.37
C THR A 119 -2.16 -4.66 -8.55
N VAL A 120 -1.67 -5.25 -9.64
CA VAL A 120 -0.23 -5.51 -9.87
C VAL A 120 0.32 -4.62 -10.98
N ILE A 121 -0.30 -4.65 -12.16
CA ILE A 121 0.32 -4.18 -13.40
C ILE A 121 0.09 -2.70 -13.66
N GLY A 122 -1.14 -2.24 -13.42
CA GLY A 122 -1.50 -0.84 -13.65
C GLY A 122 -0.71 0.14 -12.77
N GLY A 123 -0.46 1.34 -13.30
CA GLY A 123 0.05 2.47 -12.52
C GLY A 123 -0.98 2.97 -11.50
N ARG A 124 -0.63 3.94 -10.64
CA ARG A 124 -1.51 4.44 -9.57
C ARG A 124 -2.90 4.91 -10.03
N ASP A 125 -3.01 5.32 -11.29
CA ASP A 125 -4.20 5.88 -11.92
C ASP A 125 -4.99 4.83 -12.73
N SER A 126 -4.62 3.55 -12.64
CA SER A 126 -5.29 2.45 -13.35
C SER A 126 -6.64 2.06 -12.72
N SER A 127 -7.46 1.33 -13.50
CA SER A 127 -8.69 0.72 -13.01
C SER A 127 -8.44 -0.30 -11.90
N GLU A 128 -9.31 -0.28 -10.88
CA GLU A 128 -9.32 -1.22 -9.76
C GLU A 128 -10.01 -2.56 -10.11
N ALA A 129 -10.88 -2.52 -11.12
CA ALA A 129 -11.65 -3.67 -11.61
C ALA A 129 -10.96 -4.42 -12.76
N ALA A 130 -9.71 -4.07 -13.10
CA ALA A 130 -8.95 -4.76 -14.14
C ALA A 130 -8.76 -6.25 -13.80
N ARG A 131 -8.70 -7.12 -14.82
CA ARG A 131 -8.27 -8.50 -14.62
C ARG A 131 -6.78 -8.51 -14.27
N ASP A 132 -6.45 -8.87 -13.04
CA ASP A 132 -5.11 -8.77 -12.48
C ASP A 132 -5.05 -9.61 -11.19
N PRO A 133 -3.90 -10.12 -10.73
CA PRO A 133 -3.81 -10.54 -9.35
C PRO A 133 -4.04 -9.33 -8.43
N ARG A 134 -4.45 -9.58 -7.19
CA ARG A 134 -4.54 -8.56 -6.16
C ARG A 134 -3.45 -8.78 -5.12
N GLY A 135 -2.62 -7.76 -4.87
CA GLY A 135 -1.71 -7.79 -3.75
C GLY A 135 -2.46 -7.68 -2.43
N PHE A 136 -2.10 -8.51 -1.46
CA PHE A 136 -2.62 -8.53 -0.10
C PHE A 136 -1.41 -8.46 0.86
N ALA A 137 -1.00 -7.23 1.21
CA ALA A 137 0.13 -6.99 2.11
C ALA A 137 -0.35 -6.57 3.49
N VAL A 138 0.08 -7.28 4.54
CA VAL A 138 -0.23 -6.98 5.93
C VAL A 138 1.05 -6.67 6.68
N LYS A 139 1.12 -5.47 7.28
CA LYS A 139 2.16 -5.08 8.22
C LYS A 139 1.64 -5.25 9.64
N PHE A 140 2.26 -6.15 10.40
CA PHE A 140 2.01 -6.35 11.83
C PHE A 140 2.98 -5.49 12.63
N LYS A 141 2.45 -4.61 13.49
CA LYS A 141 3.24 -3.82 14.43
C LYS A 141 3.41 -4.64 15.72
N THR A 142 4.46 -5.44 15.78
CA THR A 142 4.73 -6.35 16.91
C THR A 142 5.76 -5.76 17.86
N GLU A 143 5.80 -6.24 19.10
CA GLU A 143 6.74 -5.79 20.14
C GLU A 143 8.22 -6.13 19.85
N ASP A 144 8.47 -7.16 19.04
CA ASP A 144 9.84 -7.63 18.73
C ASP A 144 10.28 -7.19 17.32
N GLY A 145 9.54 -6.27 16.70
CA GLY A 145 9.81 -5.74 15.37
C GLY A 145 8.60 -5.86 14.43
N ASN A 146 8.54 -4.99 13.43
CA ASN A 146 7.48 -5.08 12.44
C ASN A 146 7.67 -6.34 11.57
N TRP A 147 6.58 -7.08 11.36
CA TRP A 147 6.56 -8.21 10.44
C TRP A 147 5.64 -7.90 9.26
N ASP A 148 6.13 -8.13 8.05
CA ASP A 148 5.37 -7.92 6.82
C ASP A 148 5.05 -9.26 6.16
N LEU A 149 3.77 -9.60 6.09
CA LEU A 149 3.27 -10.72 5.29
C LEU A 149 2.77 -10.16 3.95
N VAL A 150 3.60 -10.30 2.92
CA VAL A 150 3.34 -9.76 1.58
C VAL A 150 2.90 -10.89 0.66
N GLY A 151 1.60 -10.95 0.38
CA GLY A 151 0.99 -11.98 -0.45
C GLY A 151 0.16 -11.44 -1.59
N ASN A 152 -0.57 -12.35 -2.24
CA ASN A 152 -1.59 -12.06 -3.25
C ASN A 152 -2.93 -12.71 -2.85
N ASP A 153 -3.98 -12.43 -3.59
CA ASP A 153 -5.24 -13.16 -3.55
C ASP A 153 -5.16 -14.56 -4.18
N LEU A 154 -4.25 -14.74 -5.15
CA LEU A 154 -4.01 -16.01 -5.84
C LEU A 154 -2.94 -16.84 -5.13
N MET A 155 -3.15 -18.16 -5.10
CA MET A 155 -2.40 -19.11 -4.27
C MET A 155 -0.97 -19.43 -4.76
N VAL A 156 -0.65 -19.08 -6.00
CA VAL A 156 0.63 -19.37 -6.66
C VAL A 156 1.14 -18.14 -7.41
N PHE A 157 2.35 -18.21 -7.97
CA PHE A 157 2.93 -17.15 -8.79
C PHE A 157 3.24 -17.62 -10.21
N PHE A 158 3.51 -16.68 -11.12
CA PHE A 158 3.74 -16.98 -12.55
C PHE A 158 5.05 -17.71 -12.84
N ILE A 159 6.03 -17.55 -11.96
CA ILE A 159 7.41 -17.98 -12.17
C ILE A 159 7.92 -18.70 -10.92
N ARG A 160 8.92 -19.57 -11.10
CA ARG A 160 9.56 -20.31 -10.01
C ARG A 160 10.80 -19.64 -9.46
N ASP A 161 11.54 -18.94 -10.32
CA ASP A 161 12.77 -18.24 -9.95
C ASP A 161 12.64 -16.73 -10.12
N ALA A 162 13.11 -15.97 -9.13
CA ALA A 162 13.06 -14.51 -9.11
C ALA A 162 13.83 -13.86 -10.26
N ILE A 163 14.81 -14.53 -10.88
CA ILE A 163 15.53 -13.98 -12.04
C ILE A 163 14.59 -13.68 -13.23
N LYS A 164 13.48 -14.42 -13.35
CA LYS A 164 12.45 -14.22 -14.39
C LYS A 164 11.46 -13.09 -14.06
N PHE A 165 11.55 -12.47 -12.88
CA PHE A 165 10.60 -11.45 -12.44
C PHE A 165 10.55 -10.24 -13.38
N PRO A 166 11.67 -9.65 -13.82
CA PRO A 166 11.62 -8.57 -14.81
C PRO A 166 10.96 -8.99 -16.12
N ASP A 167 11.23 -10.21 -16.60
CA ASP A 167 10.68 -10.71 -17.87
C ASP A 167 9.15 -10.82 -17.83
N VAL A 168 8.60 -11.44 -16.78
CA VAL A 168 7.14 -11.58 -16.63
C VAL A 168 6.46 -10.24 -16.38
N ILE A 169 7.08 -9.33 -15.62
CA ILE A 169 6.52 -7.99 -15.41
C ILE A 169 6.54 -7.18 -16.70
N HIS A 170 7.63 -7.24 -17.48
CA HIS A 170 7.72 -6.54 -18.77
C HIS A 170 6.73 -7.08 -19.81
N SER A 171 6.40 -8.38 -19.78
CA SER A 171 5.39 -8.96 -20.67
C SER A 171 3.96 -8.53 -20.31
N LEU A 172 3.68 -8.35 -19.02
CA LEU A 172 2.38 -7.93 -18.50
C LEU A 172 2.13 -6.41 -18.57
N LYS A 173 3.18 -5.61 -18.36
CA LYS A 173 3.14 -4.13 -18.42
C LYS A 173 2.85 -3.59 -19.83
N PRO A 174 2.41 -2.32 -19.93
CA PRO A 174 2.28 -1.65 -21.22
C PRO A 174 3.56 -1.75 -22.06
N ASP A 175 3.37 -1.89 -23.37
CA ASP A 175 4.45 -1.96 -24.35
C ASP A 175 5.35 -0.71 -24.29
N PRO A 176 6.68 -0.85 -24.26
CA PRO A 176 7.58 0.29 -24.08
C PRO A 176 7.59 1.26 -25.27
N ILE A 177 7.06 0.89 -26.43
CA ILE A 177 7.01 1.74 -27.63
C ILE A 177 5.69 2.51 -27.69
N THR A 178 4.58 1.81 -27.48
CA THR A 178 3.22 2.34 -27.66
C THR A 178 2.56 2.77 -26.35
N PHE A 179 3.11 2.35 -25.21
CA PHE A 179 2.55 2.51 -23.87
C PHE A 179 1.12 1.95 -23.73
N ARG A 180 0.79 0.93 -24.54
CA ARG A 180 -0.49 0.23 -24.50
C ARG A 180 -0.29 -1.18 -23.96
N GLN A 181 -1.22 -1.65 -23.13
CA GLN A 181 -1.22 -3.05 -22.74
C GLN A 181 -1.66 -3.91 -23.93
N ASP A 182 -0.81 -4.86 -24.32
CA ASP A 182 -1.03 -5.75 -25.46
C ASP A 182 -1.11 -7.21 -24.96
N PRO A 183 -2.28 -7.88 -25.08
CA PRO A 183 -2.42 -9.29 -24.74
C PRO A 183 -1.43 -10.21 -25.46
N ASN A 184 -0.99 -9.88 -26.69
CA ASN A 184 -0.05 -10.72 -27.43
C ASN A 184 1.29 -10.87 -26.68
N ARG A 185 1.78 -9.79 -26.04
CA ARG A 185 3.03 -9.82 -25.25
C ARG A 185 2.89 -10.71 -24.01
N ILE A 186 1.70 -10.72 -23.40
CA ILE A 186 1.38 -11.59 -22.27
C ILE A 186 1.42 -13.05 -22.73
N PHE A 187 0.62 -13.38 -23.76
CA PHE A 187 0.49 -14.76 -24.21
C PHE A 187 1.76 -15.30 -24.88
N ASP A 188 2.58 -14.45 -25.50
CA ASP A 188 3.90 -14.84 -26.01
C ASP A 188 4.79 -15.37 -24.88
N PHE A 189 4.99 -14.60 -23.82
CA PHE A 189 5.77 -15.03 -22.65
C PHE A 189 5.20 -16.31 -22.01
N MET A 190 3.88 -16.35 -21.80
CA MET A 190 3.23 -17.48 -21.13
C MET A 190 3.31 -18.77 -21.97
N SER A 191 3.20 -18.66 -23.31
CA SER A 191 3.30 -19.82 -24.22
C SER A 191 4.68 -20.48 -24.19
N GLN A 192 5.72 -19.70 -23.88
CA GLN A 192 7.10 -20.17 -23.77
C GLN A 192 7.52 -20.48 -22.32
N THR A 193 6.63 -20.26 -21.35
CA THR A 193 6.91 -20.44 -19.92
C THR A 193 5.86 -21.35 -19.26
N PRO A 194 5.91 -22.68 -19.48
CA PRO A 194 4.87 -23.61 -19.01
C PRO A 194 4.64 -23.60 -17.49
N GLU A 195 5.63 -23.20 -16.69
CA GLU A 195 5.48 -23.06 -15.23
C GLU A 195 4.41 -22.03 -14.83
N SER A 196 4.11 -21.08 -15.71
CA SER A 196 3.10 -20.05 -15.50
C SER A 196 1.65 -20.53 -15.65
N MET A 197 1.43 -21.70 -16.25
CA MET A 197 0.09 -22.17 -16.63
C MET A 197 -0.86 -22.28 -15.44
N HIS A 198 -0.38 -22.70 -14.28
CA HIS A 198 -1.21 -22.78 -13.07
C HIS A 198 -1.71 -21.39 -12.65
N MET A 199 -0.83 -20.40 -12.62
CA MET A 199 -1.19 -19.02 -12.30
C MET A 199 -2.10 -18.40 -13.37
N LEU A 200 -1.86 -18.72 -14.65
CA LEU A 200 -2.69 -18.26 -15.77
C LEU A 200 -4.15 -18.75 -15.62
N THR A 201 -4.35 -20.00 -15.24
CA THR A 201 -5.69 -20.55 -14.95
C THR A 201 -6.39 -19.78 -13.84
N TRP A 202 -5.67 -19.43 -12.76
CA TRP A 202 -6.22 -18.60 -11.68
C TRP A 202 -6.60 -17.20 -12.15
N LEU A 203 -5.69 -16.51 -12.84
CA LEU A 203 -5.89 -15.15 -13.32
C LEU A 203 -7.08 -15.03 -14.29
N PHE A 204 -7.27 -15.99 -15.19
CA PHE A 204 -8.37 -15.98 -16.15
C PHE A 204 -9.68 -16.61 -15.62
N SER A 205 -9.68 -17.11 -14.38
CA SER A 205 -10.90 -17.47 -13.65
C SER A 205 -11.62 -16.22 -13.08
N PRO A 206 -12.79 -16.36 -12.44
CA PRO A 206 -13.42 -15.27 -11.69
C PRO A 206 -12.55 -14.68 -10.56
N ARG A 207 -11.53 -15.41 -10.08
CA ARG A 207 -10.63 -14.90 -9.03
C ARG A 207 -9.73 -13.76 -9.48
N GLY A 208 -9.39 -13.65 -10.77
CA GLY A 208 -8.63 -12.49 -11.28
C GLY A 208 -9.45 -11.20 -11.42
N ILE A 209 -10.76 -11.25 -11.12
CA ILE A 209 -11.69 -10.12 -11.14
C ILE A 209 -12.58 -10.14 -9.87
N PRO A 210 -11.98 -10.06 -8.67
CA PRO A 210 -12.74 -10.15 -7.43
C PRO A 210 -13.78 -9.03 -7.32
N LYS A 211 -14.91 -9.32 -6.66
CA LYS A 211 -16.03 -8.37 -6.49
C LYS A 211 -15.60 -7.13 -5.69
N ASP A 212 -14.93 -7.36 -4.57
CA ASP A 212 -14.28 -6.35 -3.74
C ASP A 212 -13.20 -7.02 -2.87
N TYR A 213 -12.35 -6.22 -2.24
CA TYR A 213 -11.22 -6.71 -1.44
C TYR A 213 -11.60 -7.48 -0.17
N ARG A 214 -12.87 -7.44 0.24
CA ARG A 214 -13.38 -8.21 1.41
C ARG A 214 -13.86 -9.61 1.00
N HIS A 215 -14.03 -9.86 -0.29
CA HIS A 215 -14.54 -11.12 -0.84
C HIS A 215 -13.52 -11.75 -1.80
N MET A 216 -12.27 -11.82 -1.35
CA MET A 216 -11.19 -12.54 -2.01
C MET A 216 -10.37 -13.29 -0.96
N ASP A 217 -9.69 -14.35 -1.39
CA ASP A 217 -8.75 -15.06 -0.53
C ASP A 217 -7.46 -14.24 -0.34
N GLY A 218 -6.57 -14.70 0.55
CA GLY A 218 -5.24 -14.15 0.73
C GLY A 218 -4.23 -15.26 0.96
N ALA A 219 -3.12 -15.23 0.23
CA ALA A 219 -2.08 -16.24 0.24
C ALA A 219 -0.69 -15.60 0.18
N ALA A 220 0.20 -16.06 1.07
CA ALA A 220 1.60 -15.64 1.05
C ALA A 220 2.42 -16.28 -0.10
N VAL A 221 1.81 -17.24 -0.82
CA VAL A 221 2.38 -18.07 -1.89
C VAL A 221 3.48 -19.01 -1.44
N ASN A 222 4.50 -18.50 -0.75
CA ASN A 222 5.68 -19.25 -0.36
C ASN A 222 5.45 -20.07 0.91
N THR A 223 6.16 -21.19 1.03
CA THR A 223 6.29 -21.93 2.28
C THR A 223 7.26 -21.20 3.21
N TYR A 224 6.82 -20.90 4.43
CA TYR A 224 7.64 -20.33 5.50
C TYR A 224 7.91 -21.39 6.58
N LYS A 225 8.78 -21.05 7.53
CA LYS A 225 9.02 -21.83 8.74
C LYS A 225 8.50 -21.07 9.95
N LEU A 226 7.90 -21.79 10.88
CA LEU A 226 7.41 -21.28 12.15
C LEU A 226 8.33 -21.71 13.30
#